data_AF-A0A1V5W186-F1
#
_entry.id   AF-A0A1V5W186-F1
#
_cell.length_a   1.000
_cell.length_b   1.000
_cell.length_c   1.000
_cell.angle_alpha   90.00
_cell.angle_beta   90.00
_cell.angle_gamma   90.00
#
_symmetry.space_group_name_H-M   'P 1'
#
loop_
_entity.id
_entity.type
_entity.pdbx_description
1 polymer ?
#
loop_
_entity_poly.entity_id
_entity_poly.type
_entity_poly.pdbx_seq_one_letter_code
_entity_poly.pdbx_strand_id
1 'polypeptide(L)' 'MKIAKKYEMYVTLTTMVLIMTCVVTFVSVGVNFGFNPGFITKWIKMWALGFSVAIPVVFVLMPIIKRNVAKIVRE' A
#
# COMPACT_ATOMS: atom_id res chain seq x y z
N MET A 1 -2.24 -26.57 -7.98
CA MET A 1 -3.23 -25.99 -7.03
C MET A 1 -3.86 -24.79 -7.72
N LYS A 2 -5.06 -24.93 -8.30
CA LYS A 2 -5.71 -23.86 -9.08
C LYS A 2 -6.50 -22.97 -8.13
N ILE A 3 -6.08 -21.72 -7.98
CA ILE A 3 -6.74 -20.71 -7.15
C ILE A 3 -7.94 -20.19 -7.96
N ALA A 4 -9.10 -20.06 -7.32
CA ALA A 4 -10.32 -19.62 -8.01
C ALA A 4 -10.17 -18.19 -8.55
N LYS A 5 -10.55 -17.99 -9.82
CA LYS A 5 -10.45 -16.75 -10.62
C LYS A 5 -10.96 -15.46 -9.92
N LYS A 6 -11.86 -15.61 -8.95
CA LYS A 6 -12.43 -14.51 -8.15
C LYS A 6 -11.45 -13.95 -7.09
N TYR A 7 -10.51 -14.77 -6.61
CA TYR A 7 -9.46 -14.36 -5.67
C TYR A 7 -8.12 -14.08 -6.36
N GLU A 8 -7.88 -14.61 -7.56
CA GLU A 8 -6.69 -14.26 -8.36
C GLU A 8 -6.57 -12.75 -8.55
N MET A 9 -7.66 -12.05 -8.85
CA MET A 9 -7.65 -10.59 -8.99
C MET A 9 -7.28 -9.90 -7.68
N TYR A 10 -7.80 -10.35 -6.54
CA TYR A 10 -7.52 -9.75 -5.24
C TYR A 10 -6.07 -9.97 -4.81
N VAL A 11 -5.54 -11.19 -5.02
CA VAL A 11 -4.14 -11.54 -4.73
C VAL A 11 -3.20 -10.77 -5.66
N THR A 12 -3.50 -10.74 -6.96
CA THR A 12 -2.70 -10.01 -7.96
C THR A 12 -2.66 -8.51 -7.65
N LEU A 13 -3.80 -7.90 -7.33
CA LEU A 13 -3.88 -6.49 -6.93
C LEU A 13 -3.09 -6.23 -5.64
N THR A 14 -3.20 -7.11 -4.65
CA THR A 14 -2.46 -6.97 -3.38
C THR A 14 -0.96 -7.06 -3.62
N THR A 15 -0.50 -8.02 -4.42
CA THR A 15 0.92 -8.16 -4.79
C THR A 15 1.41 -6.94 -5.56
N MET A 16 0.63 -6.41 -6.50
CA MET A 16 0.98 -5.18 -7.22
C MET A 16 1.12 -3.97 -6.29
N VAL A 17 0.16 -3.75 -5.39
CA VAL A 17 0.21 -2.64 -4.42
C VAL A 17 1.38 -2.81 -3.46
N LEU A 18 1.68 -4.04 -3.04
CA LEU A 18 2.83 -4.34 -2.19
C LEU A 18 4.15 -4.00 -2.89
N ILE A 19 4.31 -4.38 -4.16
CA ILE A 19 5.51 -4.04 -4.96
C ILE A 19 5.60 -2.52 -5.16
N MET A 20 4.51 -1.86 -5.54
CA MET A 20 4.50 -0.41 -5.78
C MET A 20 4.84 0.39 -4.52
N THR A 21 4.24 0.05 -3.37
CA THR A 21 4.54 0.74 -2.10
C THR A 21 6.00 0.52 -1.67
N CYS A 22 6.53 -0.69 -1.88
CA CYS A 22 7.92 -1.05 -1.64
C CYS A 22 8.87 -0.19 -2.49
N VAL A 23 8.64 -0.11 -3.80
CA VAL A 23 9.47 0.69 -4.72
C VAL A 23 9.36 2.20 -4.46
N VAL A 24 8.16 2.73 -4.23
CA VAL A 24 7.95 4.16 -3.98
C VAL A 24 8.63 4.59 -2.67
N THR A 25 8.52 3.80 -1.61
CA THR A 25 9.25 4.09 -0.36
C THR A 25 10.75 3.94 -0.54
N PHE A 26 11.23 2.98 -1.34
CA PHE A 26 12.66 2.80 -1.60
C PHE A 26 13.27 4.02 -2.27
N VAL A 27 12.63 4.50 -3.34
CA VAL A 27 13.06 5.69 -4.07
C VAL A 27 12.95 6.94 -3.18
N SER A 28 11.85 7.11 -2.43
CA SER A 28 11.69 8.24 -1.51
C SER A 28 12.77 8.29 -0.44
N VAL A 29 13.06 7.16 0.21
CA VAL A 29 14.13 7.11 1.22
C VAL A 29 15.48 7.34 0.57
N GLY A 30 15.70 6.85 -0.66
CA GLY A 30 16.98 6.98 -1.36
C GLY A 30 17.27 8.42 -1.75
N VAL A 31 16.25 9.13 -2.23
CA VAL A 31 16.33 10.55 -2.58
C VAL A 31 16.48 11.43 -1.33
N ASN A 32 15.76 11.14 -0.25
CA ASN A 32 15.75 12.01 0.96
C ASN A 32 16.95 11.78 1.89
N PHE A 33 17.42 10.54 2.04
CA PHE A 33 18.45 10.18 3.03
C PHE A 33 19.79 9.76 2.41
N GLY A 34 19.86 9.57 1.08
CA GLY A 34 21.03 9.06 0.39
C GLY A 34 21.30 7.57 0.65
N PHE A 35 22.21 6.99 -0.15
CA PHE A 35 22.60 5.59 -0.04
C PHE A 35 23.74 5.41 0.98
N ASN A 36 23.40 5.47 2.27
CA ASN A 36 24.34 5.16 3.36
C ASN A 36 24.20 3.70 3.83
N PRO A 37 25.17 3.15 4.58
CA PRO A 37 25.11 1.76 5.08
C PRO A 37 23.89 1.44 5.98
N GLY A 38 23.17 2.45 6.48
CA GLY A 38 21.89 2.29 7.20
C GLY A 38 20.63 2.46 6.36
N PHE A 39 20.76 2.67 5.05
CA PHE A 39 19.66 3.00 4.14
C PHE A 39 18.59 1.89 4.10
N ILE A 40 18.99 0.65 3.87
CA ILE A 40 18.07 -0.49 3.76
C ILE A 40 17.32 -0.70 5.09
N THR A 41 18.00 -0.60 6.22
CA THR A 41 17.39 -0.73 7.56
C THR A 41 16.37 0.37 7.82
N LYS A 42 16.69 1.62 7.47
CA LYS A 42 15.76 2.76 7.58
C LYS A 42 14.56 2.59 6.65
N TRP A 43 14.80 2.15 5.42
CA TRP A 43 13.75 1.91 4.43
C TRP A 43 12.76 0.84 4.90
N ILE A 44 13.23 -0.33 5.33
CA ILE A 44 12.36 -1.41 5.83
C ILE A 44 11.57 -0.92 7.05
N LYS A 45 12.20 -0.19 7.99
CA LYS A 45 11.49 0.40 9.14
C LYS A 45 10.39 1.36 8.72
N MET A 46 10.69 2.29 7.81
CA MET A 46 9.73 3.28 7.31
C MET A 46 8.58 2.61 6.54
N TRP A 47 8.89 1.66 5.67
CA TRP A 47 7.90 0.90 4.91
C TRP A 47 7.01 0.07 5.84
N ALA A 48 7.57 -0.65 6.81
CA ALA A 48 6.81 -1.46 7.76
C ALA A 48 5.89 -0.61 8.65
N LEU A 49 6.38 0.54 9.13
CA LEU A 49 5.57 1.50 9.88
C LEU A 49 4.42 2.04 9.01
N GLY A 50 4.73 2.48 7.79
CA GLY A 50 3.73 2.99 6.86
C GLY A 50 2.66 1.95 6.51
N PHE A 51 3.07 0.70 6.27
CA PHE A 51 2.16 -0.41 6.00
C PHE A 51 1.28 -0.74 7.21
N SER A 52 1.87 -0.80 8.41
CA SER A 52 1.15 -1.07 9.65
C SER A 52 0.09 0.00 9.96
N VAL A 53 0.36 1.27 9.63
CA VAL A 53 -0.60 2.37 9.76
C VAL A 53 -1.61 2.39 8.62
N ALA A 54 -1.23 1.98 7.40
CA ALA A 54 -2.13 1.97 6.25
C ALA A 54 -3.33 1.02 6.44
N ILE A 55 -3.14 -0.14 7.08
CA ILE A 55 -4.23 -1.11 7.32
C ILE A 55 -5.40 -0.50 8.11
N PRO A 56 -5.21 0.04 9.34
CA PRO A 56 -6.30 0.64 10.09
C PRO A 56 -6.87 1.88 9.40
N VAL A 57 -6.02 2.67 8.72
CA VAL A 57 -6.46 3.84 7.94
C VAL A 57 -7.39 3.42 6.82
N VAL A 58 -7.07 2.40 6.03
CA VAL A 58 -7.95 1.90 4.96
C VAL A 58 -9.23 1.35 5.55
N PHE A 59 -9.19 0.62 6.67
CA PHE A 59 -10.38 0.07 7.30
C PHE A 59 -11.38 1.17 7.72
N VAL A 60 -10.88 2.30 8.23
CA VAL A 60 -11.70 3.46 8.61
C VAL A 60 -12.11 4.30 7.40
N LEU A 61 -11.20 4.56 6.45
CA LEU A 61 -11.46 5.40 5.29
C LEU A 61 -12.36 4.72 4.26
N MET A 62 -12.28 3.40 4.09
CA MET A 62 -13.05 2.68 3.07
C MET A 62 -14.57 2.89 3.20
N PRO A 63 -15.23 2.77 4.37
CA PRO A 63 -16.65 3.09 4.49
C PRO A 63 -16.94 4.59 4.28
N ILE A 64 -16.04 5.48 4.69
CA ILE A 64 -16.20 6.94 4.51
C ILE A 64 -16.14 7.30 3.03
N ILE A 65 -15.14 6.80 2.30
CA ILE A 65 -14.97 7.03 0.87
C ILE A 65 -16.16 6.43 0.12
N LYS A 66 -16.57 5.19 0.44
CA LYS A 66 -17.76 4.58 -0.17
C LYS A 66 -19.01 5.44 0.02
N ARG A 67 -19.24 5.97 1.23
CA ARG A 67 -20.39 6.85 1.51
C ARG A 67 -20.33 8.17 0.74
N ASN A 68 -19.14 8.74 0.56
CA ASN A 68 -18.97 9.99 -0.19
C ASN A 68 -19.09 9.76 -1.70
N VAL A 69 -18.44 8.72 -2.22
CA VAL A 69 -18.53 8.35 -3.64
C VAL A 69 -19.97 8.01 -4.02
N ALA A 70 -20.71 7.28 -3.19
CA ALA A 70 -22.13 6.99 -3.43
C ALA A 70 -23.04 8.23 -3.42
N LYS A 71 -22.61 9.36 -2.83
CA LYS A 71 -23.35 10.64 -2.93
C LYS A 71 -23.01 11.41 -4.21
N ILE A 72 -21.79 11.23 -4.73
CA ILE A 72 -21.29 11.91 -5.93
C ILE A 72 -21.72 11.17 -7.19
N VAL A 73 -21.64 9.84 -7.15
CA VAL A 73 -22.17 8.94 -8.18
C VAL A 73 -23.67 8.82 -7.95
N ARG A 74 -24.42 9.77 -8.52
CA ARG A 74 -25.85 9.60 -8.75
C ARG A 74 -26.02 8.47 -9.78
N GLU A 75 -26.66 7.38 -9.37
CA GLU A 75 -27.72 6.83 -10.22
C GLU A 75 -28.98 7.66 -10.01
#